data_AF-A0A164DH78-F1
#
_entry.id   AF-A0A164DH78-F1
#
_cell.length_a   1.000
_cell.length_b   1.000
_cell.length_c   1.000
_cell.angle_alpha   90.00
_cell.angle_beta   90.00
_cell.angle_gamma   90.00
#
_symmetry.space_group_name_H-M   'P 1'
#
loop_
_entity.id
_entity.type
_entity.pdbx_description
1 polymer ?
#
loop_
_entity_poly.entity_id
_entity_poly.type
_entity_poly.pdbx_seq_one_letter_code
_entity_poly.pdbx_strand_id
1 'polypeptide(L)'
;MPGAVGYSGPTYVAIRSRKHCSSTALSHCMDFERLLNLPELNSITKSSDERVKPIVMFSVDGGPDENPRYNKVIEVAIHHFVSHDLDAIFIFINAPVLQL
;
A
#
# COMPACT_ATOMS: atom_id res chain seq x y z
N MET A 1 25.26 8.76 -17.70
CA MET A 1 24.42 7.59 -18.00
C MET A 1 23.24 8.08 -18.85
N PRO A 2 23.30 8.00 -20.18
CA PRO A 2 22.13 8.28 -21.01
C PRO A 2 21.11 7.15 -20.74
N GLY A 3 19.96 7.49 -20.15
CA GLY A 3 18.94 6.52 -19.73
C GLY A 3 18.28 6.80 -18.38
N ALA A 4 18.74 7.80 -17.62
CA ALA A 4 18.21 8.12 -16.30
C ALA A 4 16.84 8.82 -16.28
N VAL A 5 16.27 9.15 -17.45
CA VAL A 5 14.95 9.77 -17.57
C VAL A 5 14.01 8.79 -18.28
N GLY A 6 13.27 8.03 -17.47
CA GLY A 6 12.14 7.23 -17.93
C GLY A 6 10.82 7.91 -17.60
N TYR A 7 9.77 7.62 -18.36
CA TYR A 7 8.41 8.00 -17.97
C TYR A 7 7.98 7.19 -16.74
N SER A 8 7.22 7.80 -15.84
CA SER A 8 6.52 7.06 -14.79
C SER A 8 5.67 5.99 -15.47
N GLY A 9 5.83 4.72 -15.05
CA GLY A 9 5.00 3.63 -15.55
C GLY A 9 3.51 3.83 -15.25
N PRO A 10 2.66 2.86 -15.66
CA PRO A 10 1.23 2.90 -15.35
C PRO A 10 0.96 3.24 -13.88
N THR A 11 0.00 4.15 -13.66
CA THR A 11 -0.33 4.69 -12.33
C THR A 11 -1.80 4.42 -12.04
N TYR A 12 -2.09 3.93 -10.85
CA TYR A 12 -3.44 3.74 -10.34
C TYR A 12 -3.80 4.88 -9.37
N VAL A 13 -4.98 5.48 -9.57
CA VAL A 13 -5.53 6.51 -8.68
C VAL A 13 -6.93 6.08 -8.25
N ALA A 14 -7.11 5.84 -6.95
CA ALA A 14 -8.42 5.60 -6.36
C ALA A 14 -8.91 6.86 -5.64
N ILE A 15 -10.16 7.25 -5.90
CA ILE A 15 -10.78 8.42 -5.28
C ILE A 15 -11.99 7.97 -4.47
N ARG A 16 -12.06 8.39 -3.21
CA ARG A 16 -13.17 8.08 -2.30
C ARG A 16 -13.64 9.34 -1.57
N SER A 17 -14.93 9.36 -1.24
CA SER A 17 -15.54 10.48 -0.51
C SER A 17 -15.13 10.45 0.95
N ARG A 18 -14.44 11.50 1.41
CA ARG A 18 -14.05 11.64 2.83
C ARG A 18 -15.22 11.50 3.80
N LYS A 19 -16.42 11.96 3.42
CA LYS A 19 -17.61 11.97 4.29
C LYS A 19 -18.25 10.59 4.45
N HIS A 20 -18.16 9.76 3.42
CA HIS A 20 -18.90 8.50 3.35
C HIS A 20 -17.98 7.27 3.36
N CYS A 21 -16.68 7.46 3.14
CA CYS A 21 -15.67 6.41 3.04
C CYS A 21 -14.36 6.96 3.61
N SER A 22 -14.16 6.76 4.91
CA SER A 22 -12.95 7.23 5.61
C SER A 22 -11.71 6.47 5.15
N SER A 23 -10.59 7.18 5.09
CA SER A 23 -9.26 6.56 4.95
C SER A 23 -8.95 5.79 6.23
N THR A 24 -8.68 4.50 6.08
CA THR A 24 -8.29 3.57 7.15
C THR A 24 -7.28 2.57 6.61
N ALA A 25 -6.54 1.91 7.50
CA ALA A 25 -5.68 0.79 7.13
C ALA A 25 -6.40 -0.28 6.27
N LEU A 26 -7.68 -0.55 6.57
CA LEU A 26 -8.49 -1.50 5.80
C LEU A 26 -8.79 -0.99 4.38
N SER A 27 -9.10 0.29 4.20
CA SER A 27 -9.32 0.82 2.85
C SER A 27 -8.04 0.79 2.01
N HIS A 28 -6.88 1.07 2.61
CA HIS A 28 -5.59 0.94 1.92
C HIS A 28 -5.31 -0.50 1.50
N CYS A 29 -5.65 -1.47 2.35
CA CYS A 29 -5.59 -2.88 2.02
C CYS A 29 -6.46 -3.24 0.80
N MET A 30 -7.72 -2.80 0.79
CA MET A 30 -8.61 -3.05 -0.35
C MET A 30 -8.07 -2.43 -1.64
N ASP A 31 -7.48 -1.24 -1.56
CA ASP A 31 -6.86 -0.58 -2.71
C ASP A 31 -5.62 -1.32 -3.21
N PHE A 32 -4.79 -1.83 -2.30
CA PHE A 32 -3.65 -2.65 -2.65
C PHE A 32 -4.08 -3.94 -3.36
N GLU A 33 -5.06 -4.66 -2.84
CA GLU A 33 -5.61 -5.85 -3.52
C GLU A 33 -6.18 -5.51 -4.89
N ARG A 34 -6.88 -4.37 -5.01
CA ARG A 34 -7.41 -3.93 -6.30
C ARG A 34 -6.30 -3.66 -7.30
N LEU A 35 -5.21 -3.03 -6.85
CA LEU A 35 -4.03 -2.70 -7.63
C LEU A 35 -3.29 -3.96 -8.10
N LEU A 36 -3.16 -4.99 -7.25
CA LEU A 36 -2.54 -6.27 -7.61
C LEU A 36 -3.34 -7.06 -8.66
N ASN A 37 -4.65 -6.79 -8.76
CA ASN A 37 -5.56 -7.43 -9.70
C ASN A 37 -5.79 -6.62 -11.00
N LEU A 38 -5.05 -5.53 -11.23
CA LEU A 38 -5.08 -4.79 -12.49
C LEU A 38 -4.04 -5.35 -13.47
N PRO A 39 -4.45 -5.96 -14.61
CA PRO A 39 -3.52 -6.52 -15.58
C PRO A 39 -2.50 -5.52 -16.12
N GLU A 40 -2.90 -4.24 -16.23
CA GLU A 40 -2.06 -3.13 -16.68
C GLU A 40 -0.87 -2.85 -15.77
N LEU A 41 -0.95 -3.30 -14.51
CA LEU A 41 0.07 -3.10 -13.48
C LEU A 41 0.89 -4.35 -13.17
N ASN A 42 0.53 -5.52 -13.72
CA ASN A 42 1.22 -6.78 -13.43
C ASN A 42 2.74 -6.69 -13.64
N SER A 43 3.19 -6.00 -14.70
CA SER A 43 4.63 -5.82 -14.97
C SER A 43 5.39 -5.07 -13.88
N ILE A 44 4.67 -4.25 -13.09
CA ILE A 44 5.23 -3.46 -11.99
C ILE A 44 5.00 -4.13 -10.65
N THR A 45 3.89 -4.86 -10.47
CA THR A 45 3.47 -5.42 -9.17
C THR A 45 3.89 -6.86 -8.98
N LYS A 46 4.13 -7.60 -10.06
CA LYS A 46 4.44 -9.02 -10.05
C LYS A 46 5.80 -9.32 -10.66
N SER A 47 6.34 -10.48 -10.27
CA SER A 47 7.51 -11.12 -10.84
C SER A 47 7.11 -11.96 -12.06
N SER A 48 8.10 -12.48 -12.79
CA SER A 48 7.88 -13.32 -13.99
C SER A 48 7.12 -14.62 -13.72
N ASP A 49 7.08 -15.06 -12.46
CA ASP A 49 6.33 -16.23 -11.97
C ASP A 49 4.94 -15.86 -11.42
N GLU A 50 4.43 -14.67 -11.76
CA GLU A 50 3.12 -14.14 -11.36
C GLU A 50 2.93 -13.91 -9.84
N ARG A 51 3.99 -14.06 -9.04
CA ARG A 51 3.97 -13.70 -7.61
C ARG A 51 4.07 -12.20 -7.43
N VAL A 52 3.46 -11.69 -6.35
CA VAL A 52 3.64 -10.30 -5.93
C VAL A 52 5.13 -10.06 -5.63
N LYS A 53 5.63 -8.88 -5.99
CA LYS A 53 7.02 -8.53 -5.66
C LYS A 53 7.23 -8.57 -4.15
N PRO A 54 8.36 -9.13 -3.68
CA PRO A 54 8.51 -9.54 -2.27
C PRO A 54 8.64 -8.37 -1.29
N ILE A 55 8.90 -7.16 -1.77
CA ILE A 55 9.09 -5.98 -0.93
C ILE A 55 8.02 -4.95 -1.27
N VAL A 56 7.22 -4.59 -0.27
CA VAL A 56 6.16 -3.58 -0.40
C VAL A 56 6.42 -2.44 0.57
N MET A 57 6.25 -1.21 0.08
CA MET A 57 6.38 0.01 0.88
C MET A 57 5.10 0.84 0.75
N PHE A 58 4.41 1.04 1.87
CA PHE A 58 3.27 1.94 1.98
C PHE A 58 3.73 3.26 2.60
N SER A 59 3.54 4.35 1.86
CA SER A 59 3.66 5.70 2.40
C SER A 59 2.27 6.31 2.45
N VAL A 60 1.75 6.55 3.65
CA VAL A 60 0.39 7.01 3.88
C VAL A 60 0.40 8.32 4.66
N ASP A 61 -0.27 9.33 4.12
CA ASP A 61 -0.60 10.54 4.89
C ASP A 61 -1.93 10.30 5.63
N GLY A 62 -1.82 9.57 6.73
CA GLY A 62 -2.96 9.00 7.45
C GLY A 62 -3.38 9.79 8.67
N GLY A 63 -4.61 9.55 9.12
CA GLY A 63 -5.12 10.11 10.37
C GLY A 63 -4.40 9.55 11.61
N PRO A 64 -4.62 10.15 12.80
CA PRO A 64 -4.06 9.65 14.05
C PRO A 64 -4.34 8.17 14.29
N ASP A 65 -5.50 7.67 13.86
CA ASP A 65 -5.97 6.30 14.04
C ASP A 65 -5.34 5.30 13.06
N GLU A 66 -4.61 5.78 12.05
CA GLU A 66 -3.89 4.94 11.11
C GLU A 66 -2.47 4.65 11.58
N ASN A 67 -2.03 5.22 12.71
CA ASN A 67 -0.69 5.00 13.24
C ASN A 67 -0.33 3.50 13.32
N PRO A 68 0.85 3.06 12.82
CA PRO A 68 1.26 1.65 12.78
C PRO A 68 1.30 0.96 14.15
N ARG A 69 1.33 1.72 15.25
CA ARG A 69 1.29 1.18 16.62
C ARG A 69 -0.02 0.48 16.96
N TYR A 70 -1.10 0.74 16.23
CA TYR A 70 -2.40 0.15 16.54
C TYR A 70 -2.56 -1.24 15.94
N ASN A 71 -3.11 -2.16 16.74
CA ASN A 71 -3.31 -3.56 16.35
C ASN A 71 -4.05 -3.73 15.02
N LYS A 72 -5.06 -2.91 14.73
CA LYS A 72 -5.80 -2.99 13.46
C LYS A 72 -4.90 -2.78 12.23
N VAL A 73 -3.86 -1.96 12.35
CA VAL A 73 -2.91 -1.68 11.26
C VAL A 73 -1.90 -2.83 11.14
N ILE A 74 -1.42 -3.31 12.28
CA ILE A 74 -0.51 -4.47 12.36
C ILE A 74 -1.18 -5.72 11.79
N GLU A 75 -2.44 -5.97 12.13
CA GLU A 75 -3.22 -7.11 11.64
C GLU A 75 -3.35 -7.09 10.11
N VAL A 76 -3.68 -5.93 9.53
CA VAL A 76 -3.74 -5.74 8.08
C VAL A 76 -2.36 -5.96 7.43
N ALA A 77 -1.29 -5.46 8.05
CA ALA A 77 0.07 -5.65 7.55
C ALA A 77 0.48 -7.13 7.55
N ILE A 78 0.19 -7.86 8.63
CA ILE A 78 0.44 -9.30 8.76
C ILE A 78 -0.35 -10.06 7.70
N HIS A 79 -1.63 -9.71 7.51
CA HIS A 79 -2.47 -10.34 6.49
C HIS A 79 -1.83 -10.24 5.09
N HIS A 80 -1.36 -9.07 4.68
CA HIS A 80 -0.66 -8.93 3.40
C HIS A 80 0.68 -9.68 3.35
N PHE A 81 1.47 -9.60 4.42
CA PHE A 81 2.76 -10.26 4.48
C PHE A 81 2.63 -11.77 4.24
N VAL A 82 1.66 -12.41 4.91
CA VAL A 82 1.42 -13.85 4.78
C VAL A 82 0.73 -14.19 3.47
N SER A 83 -0.28 -13.43 3.06
CA SER A 83 -1.10 -13.77 1.88
C SER A 83 -0.34 -13.66 0.56
N HIS A 84 0.62 -12.74 0.50
CA HIS A 84 1.40 -12.46 -0.71
C HIS A 84 2.83 -12.97 -0.67
N ASP A 85 3.18 -13.77 0.34
CA ASP A 85 4.53 -14.36 0.51
C ASP A 85 5.62 -13.28 0.44
N LEU A 86 5.43 -12.18 1.18
CA LEU A 86 6.35 -11.04 1.16
C LEU A 86 7.59 -11.33 2.01
N ASP A 87 8.74 -10.83 1.57
CA ASP A 87 9.97 -10.81 2.37
C ASP A 87 9.97 -9.61 3.34
N ALA A 88 9.34 -8.50 2.94
CA ALA A 88 9.26 -7.30 3.76
C ALA A 88 8.05 -6.41 3.42
N ILE A 89 7.44 -5.86 4.46
CA ILE A 89 6.44 -4.80 4.37
C ILE A 89 6.86 -3.62 5.25
N PHE A 90 6.96 -2.45 4.65
CA PHE A 90 7.26 -1.20 5.35
C PHE A 90 6.06 -0.28 5.27
N ILE A 91 5.61 0.24 6.42
CA ILE A 91 4.47 1.15 6.49
C ILE A 91 4.93 2.43 7.18
N PHE A 92 5.00 3.50 6.40
CA PHE A 92 5.37 4.85 6.84
C PHE A 92 4.10 5.68 6.90
N ILE A 93 3.80 6.23 8.08
CA ILE A 93 2.59 7.04 8.26
C ILE A 93 2.97 8.37 8.88
N ASN A 94 2.61 9.43 8.17
CA ASN A 94 2.67 10.78 8.71
C ASN A 94 1.45 11.05 9.61
N ALA A 95 1.30 10.26 10.67
CA ALA A 95 0.19 10.42 11.61
C ALA A 95 0.61 11.40 12.72
N PRO A 96 -0.05 12.56 12.87
CA PRO A 96 0.20 13.42 14.01
C PRO A 96 -0.17 12.66 15.28
N VAL A 97 0.81 12.49 16.17
CA VAL A 97 0.54 12.03 17.53
C VAL A 97 -0.23 13.15 18.20
N LEU A 98 -1.47 12.91 18.60
CA LEU A 98 -2.11 13.73 19.64
C LEU A 98 -1.16 13.72 20.84
N GLN A 99 -0.42 14.81 21.02
CA GLN A 99 0.26 15.09 22.28
C GLN A 99 -0.84 15.15 23.33
N LEU A 100 -0.86 14.17 24.23
CA LEU A 100 -1.62 14.23 25.47
C LEU A 100 -1.10 15.38 26.33
#